data_AF-E1NRT6-F1
#
_entry.id   AF-E1NRT6-F1
#
_cell.length_a   1.000
_cell.length_b   1.000
_cell.length_c   1.000
_cell.angle_alpha   90.00
_cell.angle_beta   90.00
_cell.angle_gamma   90.00
#
_symmetry.space_group_name_H-M   'P 1'
#
loop_
_entity.id
_entity.type
_entity.pdbx_description
1 polymer ?
#
loop_
_entity_poly.entity_id
_entity_poly.type
_entity_poly.pdbx_seq_one_letter_code
_entity_poly.pdbx_strand_id
1 'polypeptide(L)'
;MKKIQKLNELNFAIRIDQPGVLAKDYHIATKYKVNIDKKYKISVAFDRNYVTNRYYMEDAIFVVAISHADDQWIDSIYHALQNPYFTPFMGRRSCPLPADFIITVTNKDALDALQNLEWQAAKWYKRKHQNYCADIYADKDLNLQGIATTRNDRVVSFSQKERKFGPRFETRTSKDFTNGRNDASNSNSLDFYESI
;
A
#
# COMPACT_ATOMS: atom_id res chain seq x y z
N MET A 1 20.49 -11.05 5.36
CA MET A 1 19.39 -10.60 6.27
C MET A 1 19.53 -9.14 6.71
N LYS A 2 20.72 -8.65 7.11
CA LYS A 2 20.92 -7.27 7.63
C LYS A 2 20.32 -6.14 6.78
N LYS A 3 20.41 -6.19 5.44
CA LYS A 3 19.87 -5.14 4.55
C LYS A 3 18.34 -4.98 4.62
N ILE A 4 17.59 -6.07 4.79
CA ILE A 4 16.12 -6.02 4.88
C ILE A 4 15.71 -5.46 6.25
N GLN A 5 16.45 -5.79 7.31
CA GLN A 5 16.15 -5.30 8.65
C GLN A 5 16.29 -3.79 8.76
N LYS A 6 17.30 -3.19 8.10
CA LYS A 6 17.46 -1.73 8.04
C LYS A 6 16.18 -1.05 7.52
N LEU A 7 15.55 -1.59 6.47
CA LEU A 7 14.32 -1.01 5.91
C LEU A 7 13.13 -0.99 6.90
N ASN A 8 13.13 -1.82 7.95
CA ASN A 8 12.10 -1.76 9.00
C ASN A 8 12.31 -0.60 9.99
N GLU A 9 13.37 0.20 9.82
CA GLU A 9 13.63 1.45 10.57
C GLU A 9 12.98 2.66 9.90
N LEU A 10 12.50 2.52 8.65
CA LEU A 10 11.76 3.58 7.97
C LEU A 10 10.43 3.80 8.67
N ASN A 11 10.12 5.08 8.88
CA ASN A 11 8.80 5.50 9.32
C ASN A 11 7.85 5.51 8.12
N PHE A 12 6.69 4.90 8.31
CA PHE A 12 5.72 4.67 7.27
C PHE A 12 4.34 5.17 7.68
N ALA A 13 3.72 5.96 6.81
CA ALA A 13 2.34 6.41 6.95
C ALA A 13 1.62 6.37 5.60
N ILE A 14 0.32 6.05 5.63
CA ILE A 14 -0.56 5.98 4.46
C ILE A 14 -1.80 6.82 4.74
N ARG A 15 -2.19 7.66 3.78
CA ARG A 15 -3.52 8.26 3.70
C ARG A 15 -4.32 7.58 2.59
N ILE A 16 -5.54 7.16 2.91
CA ILE A 16 -6.47 6.57 1.94
C ILE A 16 -7.25 7.72 1.30
N ASP A 17 -6.88 8.08 0.08
CA ASP A 17 -7.53 9.18 -0.65
C ASP A 17 -8.77 8.70 -1.40
N GLN A 18 -8.76 7.43 -1.81
CA GLN A 18 -9.88 6.75 -2.44
C GLN A 18 -9.81 5.26 -2.07
N PRO A 19 -10.81 4.69 -1.37
CA PRO A 19 -10.74 3.33 -0.83
C PRO A 19 -10.78 2.24 -1.94
N GLY A 20 -11.36 2.56 -3.10
CA GLY A 20 -11.53 1.63 -4.20
C GLY A 20 -12.60 0.56 -3.96
N VAL A 21 -12.58 -0.49 -4.78
CA VAL A 21 -13.53 -1.63 -4.76
C VAL A 21 -12.75 -2.94 -4.76
N LEU A 22 -13.23 -3.94 -4.02
CA LEU A 22 -12.62 -5.28 -4.00
C LEU A 22 -13.04 -6.09 -5.23
N ALA A 23 -12.08 -6.49 -6.05
CA ALA A 23 -12.28 -7.34 -7.21
C ALA A 23 -11.78 -8.77 -6.97
N LYS A 24 -12.53 -9.76 -7.47
CA LYS A 24 -12.20 -11.19 -7.37
C LYS A 24 -11.80 -11.74 -8.72
N ASP A 25 -10.56 -12.19 -8.82
CA ASP A 25 -9.98 -12.86 -9.98
C ASP A 25 -10.00 -14.38 -9.79
N TYR A 26 -10.68 -15.09 -10.68
CA TYR A 26 -10.71 -16.55 -10.74
C TYR A 26 -9.56 -17.05 -11.61
N HIS A 27 -8.44 -17.39 -10.97
CA HIS A 27 -7.19 -17.64 -11.65
C HIS A 27 -6.88 -19.13 -11.77
N ILE A 28 -6.78 -19.63 -13.00
CA ILE A 28 -6.43 -21.03 -13.32
C ILE A 28 -4.96 -21.13 -13.74
N ALA A 29 -4.21 -22.05 -13.14
CA ALA A 29 -2.87 -22.42 -13.56
C ALA A 29 -2.84 -23.91 -13.98
N THR A 30 -2.49 -24.18 -15.23
CA THR A 30 -2.36 -25.55 -15.74
C THR A 30 -0.97 -26.10 -15.44
N LYS A 31 -0.94 -27.28 -14.82
CA LYS A 31 0.28 -28.05 -14.63
C LYS A 31 0.36 -29.13 -15.71
N TYR A 32 1.53 -29.21 -16.31
CA TYR A 32 1.89 -30.25 -17.26
C TYR A 32 2.93 -31.17 -16.63
N LYS A 33 2.83 -32.46 -16.91
CA LYS A 33 3.84 -33.46 -16.57
C LYS A 33 4.78 -33.63 -17.76
N VAL A 34 6.06 -33.38 -17.53
CA VAL A 34 7.13 -33.65 -18.50
C VAL A 34 7.67 -35.04 -18.23
N ASN A 35 7.60 -35.93 -19.22
CA ASN A 35 8.25 -37.24 -19.15
C ASN A 35 9.40 -37.29 -20.17
N ILE A 36 10.53 -37.84 -19.76
CA ILE A 36 11.68 -38.09 -20.62
C ILE A 36 11.88 -39.59 -20.67
N ASP A 37 11.78 -40.19 -21.85
CA ASP A 37 11.97 -41.62 -22.02
C ASP A 37 13.48 -42.00 -22.04
N LYS A 38 13.78 -43.30 -22.03
CA LYS A 38 15.16 -43.82 -22.07
C LYS A 38 15.92 -43.46 -23.37
N LYS A 39 15.22 -42.97 -24.40
CA LYS A 39 15.77 -42.50 -25.68
C LYS A 39 15.84 -40.96 -25.74
N TYR A 40 15.71 -40.28 -24.60
CA TYR A 40 15.70 -38.82 -24.48
C TYR A 40 14.57 -38.12 -25.25
N LYS A 41 13.47 -38.82 -25.57
CA LYS A 41 12.27 -38.17 -26.11
C LYS A 41 11.50 -37.51 -24.98
N ILE A 42 11.15 -36.25 -25.19
CA ILE A 42 10.34 -35.45 -24.27
C ILE A 42 8.88 -35.55 -24.69
N SER A 43 8.00 -35.96 -23.77
CA SER A 43 6.55 -35.82 -23.92
C SER A 43 5.99 -34.94 -22.82
N VAL A 44 5.09 -34.04 -23.21
CA VAL A 44 4.39 -33.13 -22.29
C VAL A 44 2.93 -33.54 -22.28
N ALA A 45 2.46 -34.02 -21.13
CA ALA A 45 1.06 -34.40 -20.94
C ALA A 45 0.40 -33.44 -19.95
N PHE A 46 -0.88 -33.15 -20.16
CA PHE A 46 -1.70 -32.49 -19.15
C PHE A 46 -1.68 -33.30 -17.84
N ASP A 47 -1.44 -32.64 -16.71
CA ASP A 47 -1.52 -33.24 -15.37
C ASP A 47 -2.84 -32.81 -14.70
N ARG A 48 -2.94 -31.51 -14.36
CA ARG A 48 -4.12 -30.96 -13.70
C ARG A 48 -4.18 -29.44 -13.78
N ASN A 49 -5.35 -28.88 -13.51
CA ASN A 49 -5.53 -27.45 -13.28
C ASN A 49 -5.56 -27.15 -11.77
N TYR A 50 -4.92 -26.05 -11.40
CA TYR A 50 -5.06 -25.44 -10.08
C TYR A 50 -5.89 -24.18 -10.19
N VAL A 51 -6.86 -24.03 -9.30
CA VAL A 51 -7.70 -22.85 -9.21
C VAL A 51 -7.31 -22.07 -7.96
N THR A 52 -7.10 -20.77 -8.11
CA THR A 52 -6.87 -19.84 -7.00
C THR A 52 -7.81 -18.65 -7.15
N ASN A 53 -8.45 -18.24 -6.06
CA ASN A 53 -9.20 -16.98 -6.01
C ASN A 53 -8.26 -15.89 -5.49
N ARG A 54 -8.05 -14.84 -6.28
CA ARG A 54 -7.16 -13.72 -5.92
C ARG A 54 -7.99 -12.47 -5.79
N TYR A 55 -7.77 -11.73 -4.71
CA TYR A 55 -8.47 -10.48 -4.45
C TYR A 55 -7.55 -9.29 -4.70
N TYR A 56 -8.08 -8.27 -5.37
CA TYR A 56 -7.41 -7.02 -5.73
C TYR A 56 -8.26 -5.82 -5.29
N MET A 57 -7.62 -4.68 -5.07
CA MET A 57 -8.32 -3.40 -4.92
C MET A 57 -8.24 -2.66 -6.25
N GLU A 58 -9.40 -2.29 -6.79
CA GLU A 58 -9.56 -1.53 -8.05
C GLU A 58 -9.98 -0.09 -7.74
N ASP A 59 -9.56 0.84 -8.59
CA ASP A 59 -9.84 2.27 -8.43
C ASP A 59 -9.49 2.81 -7.02
N ALA A 60 -8.46 2.27 -6.38
CA ALA A 60 -7.99 2.76 -5.08
C ALA A 60 -6.84 3.75 -5.26
N ILE A 61 -6.78 4.79 -4.43
CA ILE A 61 -5.69 5.77 -4.38
C ILE A 61 -5.20 5.87 -2.95
N PHE A 62 -3.93 5.54 -2.78
CA PHE A 62 -3.21 5.63 -1.52
C PHE A 62 -2.06 6.61 -1.67
N VAL A 63 -1.91 7.52 -0.70
CA VAL A 63 -0.74 8.39 -0.59
C VAL A 63 0.13 7.85 0.52
N VAL A 64 1.39 7.56 0.21
CA VAL A 64 2.35 6.98 1.15
C VAL A 64 3.42 8.00 1.47
N ALA A 65 3.63 8.26 2.76
CA ALA A 65 4.77 9.00 3.26
C ALA A 65 5.79 8.03 3.87
N ILE A 66 7.04 8.15 3.41
CA ILE A 66 8.18 7.42 3.94
C ILE A 66 9.16 8.47 4.47
N SER A 67 9.62 8.29 5.71
CA SER A 67 10.57 9.20 6.33
C SER A 67 11.57 8.47 7.22
N HIS A 68 12.67 9.16 7.53
CA HIS A 68 13.69 8.72 8.47
C HIS A 68 14.45 9.96 8.95
N ALA A 69 15.09 9.89 10.12
CA ALA A 69 15.93 10.97 10.65
C ALA A 69 17.29 11.15 9.91
N ASP A 70 17.56 10.33 8.90
CA ASP A 70 18.80 10.34 8.11
C ASP A 70 18.44 10.73 6.68
N ASP A 71 18.60 12.02 6.38
CA ASP A 71 18.24 12.60 5.08
C ASP A 71 19.03 11.95 3.95
N GLN A 72 20.32 11.63 4.16
CA GLN A 72 21.16 10.99 3.15
C GLN A 72 20.63 9.60 2.80
N TRP A 73 20.06 8.90 3.79
CA TRP A 73 19.45 7.60 3.54
C TRP A 73 18.13 7.74 2.77
N ILE A 74 17.31 8.74 3.07
CA ILE A 74 16.09 9.03 2.29
C ILE A 74 16.44 9.41 0.84
N ASP A 75 17.46 10.23 0.62
CA ASP A 75 17.94 10.56 -0.73
C ASP A 75 18.39 9.32 -1.50
N SER A 76 19.07 8.39 -0.84
CA SER A 76 19.48 7.13 -1.46
C SER A 76 18.29 6.24 -1.86
N ILE A 77 17.22 6.24 -1.05
CA ILE A 77 15.98 5.52 -1.34
C ILE A 77 15.24 6.18 -2.49
N TYR A 78 15.14 7.51 -2.47
CA TYR A 78 14.54 8.29 -3.55
C TYR A 78 15.23 8.00 -4.89
N HIS A 79 16.57 8.07 -4.93
CA HIS A 79 17.34 7.74 -6.13
C HIS A 79 17.12 6.29 -6.59
N ALA A 80 17.03 5.33 -5.66
CA ALA A 80 16.78 3.93 -5.98
C ALA A 80 15.34 3.68 -6.50
N LEU A 81 14.36 4.46 -6.06
CA LEU A 81 12.99 4.41 -6.58
C LEU A 81 12.89 5.00 -7.99
N GLN A 82 13.67 6.03 -8.31
CA GLN A 82 13.77 6.59 -9.65
C GLN A 82 14.54 5.68 -10.62
N ASN A 83 15.53 4.94 -10.13
CA ASN A 83 16.38 4.06 -10.93
C ASN A 83 16.32 2.60 -10.41
N PRO A 84 15.16 1.95 -10.47
CA PRO A 84 14.98 0.67 -9.83
C PRO A 84 15.69 -0.45 -10.61
N TYR A 85 16.46 -1.28 -9.90
CA TYR A 85 17.09 -2.46 -10.51
C TYR A 85 16.07 -3.53 -10.93
N PHE A 86 14.96 -3.64 -10.21
CA PHE A 86 13.85 -4.54 -10.52
C PHE A 86 12.58 -3.72 -10.79
N THR A 87 11.75 -4.15 -11.74
CA THR A 87 10.48 -3.47 -12.04
C THR A 87 9.59 -3.39 -10.79
N PRO A 88 9.19 -2.18 -10.35
CA PRO A 88 8.33 -2.02 -9.19
C PRO A 88 6.87 -2.37 -9.53
N PHE A 89 6.12 -2.84 -8.53
CA PHE A 89 4.72 -3.24 -8.67
C PHE A 89 3.98 -3.10 -7.33
N MET A 90 2.66 -2.92 -7.38
CA MET A 90 1.80 -2.77 -6.22
C MET A 90 1.33 -4.15 -5.70
N GLY A 91 2.15 -4.80 -4.90
CA GLY A 91 1.82 -6.08 -4.25
C GLY A 91 1.96 -7.32 -5.15
N ARG A 92 1.34 -7.34 -6.33
CA ARG A 92 1.52 -8.41 -7.35
C ARG A 92 2.08 -7.82 -8.64
N ARG A 93 2.90 -8.60 -9.36
CA ARG A 93 3.53 -8.19 -10.63
C ARG A 93 2.55 -7.81 -11.74
N SER A 94 1.28 -8.25 -11.64
CA SER A 94 0.20 -7.87 -12.55
C SER A 94 -0.32 -6.45 -12.32
N CYS A 95 0.08 -5.78 -11.23
CA CYS A 95 -0.36 -4.44 -10.86
C CYS A 95 0.84 -3.48 -10.99
N PRO A 96 1.09 -2.90 -12.18
CA PRO A 96 2.21 -2.01 -12.41
C PRO A 96 2.07 -0.71 -11.61
N LEU A 97 3.20 -0.09 -11.30
CA LEU A 97 3.24 1.23 -10.67
C LEU A 97 3.00 2.32 -11.73
N PRO A 98 2.21 3.39 -11.46
CA PRO A 98 2.04 4.50 -12.38
C PRO A 98 3.37 5.26 -12.53
N ALA A 99 3.56 5.92 -13.67
CA ALA A 99 4.82 6.60 -13.99
C ALA A 99 5.12 7.77 -13.03
N ASP A 100 4.07 8.42 -12.52
CA ASP A 100 4.08 9.59 -11.66
C ASP A 100 3.81 9.25 -10.18
N PHE A 101 4.20 8.05 -9.73
CA PHE A 101 3.93 7.61 -8.36
C PHE A 101 4.67 8.41 -7.26
N ILE A 102 5.72 9.15 -7.62
CA ILE A 102 6.45 10.04 -6.72
C ILE A 102 5.81 11.42 -6.80
N ILE A 103 5.10 11.81 -5.74
CA ILE A 103 4.34 13.07 -5.70
C ILE A 103 5.25 14.26 -5.35
N THR A 104 6.00 14.17 -4.24
CA THR A 104 6.85 15.25 -3.74
C THR A 104 7.88 14.74 -2.73
N VAL A 105 8.91 15.55 -2.46
CA VAL A 105 9.87 15.38 -1.37
C VAL A 105 9.80 16.61 -0.48
N THR A 106 9.78 16.43 0.84
CA THR A 106 9.63 17.52 1.80
C THR A 106 10.39 17.22 3.08
N ASN A 107 10.78 18.27 3.81
CA ASN A 107 11.46 18.17 5.11
C ASN A 107 10.48 18.08 6.29
N LYS A 108 9.19 17.85 6.02
CA LYS A 108 8.15 17.68 7.04
C LYS A 108 8.12 16.23 7.52
N ASP A 109 7.67 16.04 8.75
CA ASP A 109 7.39 14.71 9.29
C ASP A 109 6.31 14.00 8.46
N ALA A 110 6.34 12.66 8.39
CA ALA A 110 5.45 11.88 7.53
C ALA A 110 3.96 12.19 7.75
N LEU A 111 3.51 12.33 8.99
CA LEU A 111 2.12 12.69 9.29
C LEU A 111 1.79 14.12 8.86
N ASP A 112 2.66 15.10 9.13
CA ASP A 112 2.44 16.49 8.73
C ASP A 112 2.44 16.64 7.20
N ALA A 113 3.31 15.92 6.50
CA ALA A 113 3.32 15.85 5.05
C ALA A 113 1.97 15.33 4.51
N LEU A 114 1.45 14.24 5.07
CA LEU A 114 0.13 13.72 4.68
C LEU A 114 -1.02 14.62 5.10
N GLN A 115 -0.93 15.38 6.19
CA GLN A 115 -2.01 16.28 6.61
C GLN A 115 -2.13 17.52 5.72
N ASN A 116 -1.01 17.99 5.16
CA ASN A 116 -0.94 19.20 4.35
C ASN A 116 -0.99 18.94 2.83
N LEU A 117 -0.75 17.71 2.39
CA LEU A 117 -0.83 17.38 0.97
C LEU A 117 -2.27 17.52 0.46
N GLU A 118 -2.47 18.12 -0.71
CA GLU A 118 -3.78 18.17 -1.35
C GLU A 118 -4.36 16.76 -1.55
N TRP A 119 -5.69 16.66 -1.60
CA TRP A 119 -6.37 15.40 -1.88
C TRP A 119 -5.97 14.88 -3.27
N GLN A 120 -5.53 13.64 -3.39
CA GLN A 120 -5.04 13.01 -4.62
C GLN A 120 -6.09 12.12 -5.30
N ALA A 121 -7.33 12.06 -4.78
CA ALA A 121 -8.39 11.27 -5.39
C ALA A 121 -8.69 11.69 -6.85
N ALA A 122 -9.25 10.75 -7.62
CA ALA A 122 -9.61 11.02 -9.00
C ALA A 122 -10.65 12.15 -9.09
N LYS A 123 -10.58 12.97 -10.14
CA LYS A 123 -11.48 14.14 -10.32
C LYS A 123 -12.97 13.74 -10.19
N TRP A 124 -13.35 12.59 -10.72
CA TRP A 124 -14.74 12.10 -10.62
C TRP A 124 -15.13 11.74 -9.18
N TYR A 125 -14.19 11.21 -8.40
CA TYR A 125 -14.42 10.84 -7.00
C TYR A 125 -14.59 12.09 -6.13
N LYS A 126 -13.75 13.10 -6.33
CA LYS A 126 -13.85 14.42 -5.67
C LYS A 126 -15.17 15.14 -5.97
N ARG A 127 -15.68 15.02 -7.20
CA ARG A 127 -16.99 15.60 -7.56
C ARG A 127 -18.15 14.88 -6.87
N LYS A 128 -18.03 13.55 -6.71
CA LYS A 128 -19.06 12.71 -6.08
C LYS A 128 -19.05 12.86 -4.55
N HIS A 129 -17.90 13.08 -3.94
CA HIS A 129 -17.72 13.18 -2.49
C HIS A 129 -17.26 14.59 -2.13
N GLN A 130 -18.21 15.46 -1.78
CA GLN A 130 -17.92 16.84 -1.39
C GLN A 130 -17.35 16.94 0.02
N ASN A 131 -17.71 16.00 0.90
CA ASN A 131 -17.17 15.83 2.24
C ASN A 131 -16.61 14.41 2.32
N TYR A 132 -15.29 14.30 2.46
CA TYR A 132 -14.60 13.01 2.57
C TYR A 132 -13.63 13.03 3.73
N CYS A 133 -13.79 12.09 4.66
CA CYS A 133 -12.85 11.86 5.75
C CYS A 133 -11.87 10.77 5.32
N ALA A 134 -10.64 11.16 5.02
CA ALA A 134 -9.57 10.24 4.63
C ALA A 134 -8.94 9.62 5.88
N ASP A 135 -8.91 8.29 5.95
CA ASP A 135 -8.20 7.57 7.00
C ASP A 135 -6.69 7.67 6.80
N ILE A 136 -5.96 7.91 7.89
CA ILE A 136 -4.50 7.88 7.93
C ILE A 136 -4.06 6.77 8.88
N TYR A 137 -3.24 5.85 8.38
CA TYR A 137 -2.59 4.80 9.15
C TYR A 137 -1.10 5.09 9.20
N ALA A 138 -0.51 5.09 10.39
CA ALA A 138 0.91 5.40 10.57
C ALA A 138 1.55 4.47 11.60
N ASP A 139 2.87 4.28 11.49
CA ASP A 139 3.65 3.65 12.55
C ASP A 139 3.36 4.28 13.91
N LYS A 140 3.29 3.46 14.95
CA LYS A 140 2.99 3.92 16.31
C LYS A 140 3.97 4.99 16.80
N ASP A 141 5.22 4.91 16.38
CA ASP A 141 6.28 5.85 16.77
C ASP A 141 6.06 7.26 16.19
N LEU A 142 5.26 7.40 15.13
CA LEU A 142 4.86 8.68 14.56
C LEU A 142 3.72 9.35 15.34
N ASN A 143 2.94 8.59 16.13
CA ASN A 143 1.83 9.12 16.93
C ASN A 143 1.76 8.41 18.29
N LEU A 144 2.55 8.92 19.24
CA LEU A 144 2.66 8.35 20.59
C LEU A 144 1.35 8.39 21.38
N GLN A 145 0.41 9.26 21.03
CA GLN A 145 -0.88 9.39 21.72
C GLN A 145 -1.97 8.48 21.13
N GLY A 146 -1.84 8.01 19.89
CA GLY A 146 -2.86 7.21 19.23
C GLY A 146 -3.04 5.80 19.82
N ILE A 147 -4.24 5.23 19.71
CA ILE A 147 -4.49 3.84 20.10
C ILE A 147 -3.77 2.91 19.12
N ALA A 148 -2.93 2.02 19.65
CA ALA A 148 -2.16 1.09 18.84
C ALA A 148 -3.00 -0.11 18.40
N THR A 149 -2.93 -0.45 17.12
CA THR A 149 -3.44 -1.70 16.55
C THR A 149 -2.26 -2.54 16.07
N THR A 150 -2.32 -3.86 16.28
CA THR A 150 -1.24 -4.77 15.86
C THR A 150 -1.46 -5.25 14.43
N ARG A 151 -0.42 -5.20 13.60
CA ARG A 151 -0.33 -5.79 12.26
C ARG A 151 0.83 -6.75 12.18
N ASN A 152 0.72 -7.79 11.34
CA ASN A 152 1.79 -8.78 11.15
C ASN A 152 2.53 -8.57 9.82
N ASP A 153 3.09 -7.37 9.64
CA ASP A 153 3.71 -6.91 8.40
C ASP A 153 5.19 -6.51 8.55
N ARG A 154 5.77 -6.55 9.77
CA ARG A 154 7.21 -6.30 9.98
C ARG A 154 8.03 -7.40 9.32
N VAL A 155 8.92 -7.06 8.39
CA VAL A 155 9.60 -8.08 7.57
C VAL A 155 10.71 -8.76 8.36
N VAL A 156 10.62 -10.09 8.50
CA VAL A 156 11.71 -10.93 9.05
C VAL A 156 12.50 -11.60 7.92
N SER A 157 11.79 -12.14 6.91
CA SER A 157 12.41 -12.83 5.76
C SER A 157 11.53 -12.78 4.52
N PHE A 158 12.14 -12.49 3.37
CA PHE A 158 11.56 -12.66 2.03
C PHE A 158 12.06 -13.91 1.30
N SER A 159 12.78 -14.81 1.97
CA SER A 159 13.26 -16.05 1.35
C SER A 159 12.08 -16.86 0.80
N GLN A 160 12.20 -17.36 -0.44
CA GLN A 160 11.17 -18.21 -1.04
C GLN A 160 10.96 -19.53 -0.27
N LYS A 161 12.00 -19.99 0.46
CA LYS A 161 11.91 -21.19 1.31
C LYS A 161 11.08 -20.94 2.57
N GLU A 162 11.20 -19.74 3.15
CA GLU A 162 10.52 -19.36 4.38
C GLU A 162 10.32 -17.84 4.41
N ARG A 163 9.12 -17.41 4.01
CA ARG A 163 8.68 -16.02 4.17
C ARG A 163 8.14 -15.84 5.58
N LYS A 164 8.66 -14.84 6.30
CA LYS A 164 8.30 -14.62 7.71
C LYS A 164 8.10 -13.14 8.00
N PHE A 165 7.05 -12.86 8.75
CA PHE A 165 6.68 -11.53 9.22
C PHE A 165 6.50 -11.56 10.73
N GLY A 166 6.64 -10.40 11.36
CA GLY A 166 6.44 -10.17 12.78
C GLY A 166 5.49 -9.00 13.04
N PRO A 167 5.14 -8.77 14.31
CA PRO A 167 4.23 -7.71 14.68
C PRO A 167 4.84 -6.32 14.47
N ARG A 168 3.99 -5.38 14.06
CA ARG A 168 4.18 -3.93 14.01
C ARG A 168 2.96 -3.28 14.65
N PHE A 169 3.15 -2.14 15.29
CA PHE A 169 2.05 -1.35 15.85
C PHE A 169 1.79 -0.14 14.95
N GLU A 170 0.52 0.06 14.62
CA GLU A 170 0.06 1.23 13.88
C GLU A 170 -0.98 2.01 14.67
N THR A 171 -1.15 3.28 14.33
CA THR A 171 -2.22 4.14 14.83
C THR A 171 -3.08 4.62 13.67
N ARG A 172 -4.33 4.96 13.97
CA ARG A 172 -5.27 5.55 13.02
C ARG A 172 -5.60 6.99 13.41
N THR A 173 -5.54 7.88 12.44
CA THR A 173 -6.06 9.25 12.49
C THR A 173 -6.85 9.51 11.21
N SER A 174 -7.32 10.74 11.01
CA SER A 174 -8.05 11.10 9.80
C SER A 174 -7.75 12.53 9.34
N LYS A 175 -8.15 12.82 8.10
CA LYS A 175 -8.12 14.15 7.49
C LYS A 175 -9.42 14.40 6.75
N ASP A 176 -10.11 15.46 7.12
CA ASP A 176 -11.29 15.91 6.38
C ASP A 176 -10.90 16.71 5.14
N PHE A 177 -11.54 16.35 4.03
CA PHE A 177 -11.55 17.08 2.77
C PHE A 177 -12.97 17.57 2.52
N THR A 178 -13.16 18.88 2.69
CA THR A 178 -14.38 19.58 2.30
C THR A 178 -14.06 20.38 1.03
N ASN A 179 -14.74 20.07 -0.06
CA ASN A 179 -14.72 20.94 -1.24
C ASN A 179 -15.61 22.14 -0.91
N GLY A 180 -15.00 23.18 -0.37
CA GLY A 180 -15.68 24.45 -0.13
C GLY A 180 -16.28 25.00 -1.43
N ARG A 181 -17.59 24.83 -1.61
CA ARG A 181 -18.39 26.03 -1.83
C ARG A 181 -18.40 26.73 -0.49
N ASN A 182 -17.81 27.92 -0.42
CA ASN A 182 -17.92 28.80 0.73
C ASN A 182 -19.39 29.15 0.92
N ASP A 183 -20.14 28.30 1.61
CA ASP A 183 -21.36 28.68 2.29
C ASP A 183 -21.11 28.44 3.77
N ALA A 184 -20.72 29.52 4.44
CA ALA A 184 -20.58 29.55 5.88
C ALA A 184 -21.89 29.08 6.53
N SER A 185 -21.87 27.91 7.16
CA SER A 185 -22.76 27.61 8.27
C SER A 185 -22.26 26.37 9.04
N ASN A 186 -22.09 26.57 10.34
CA ASN A 186 -21.87 25.56 11.36
C ASN A 186 -22.72 24.30 11.15
N SER A 187 -22.15 23.11 11.40
CA SER A 187 -22.72 22.17 12.39
C SER A 187 -21.89 20.89 12.53
N ASN A 188 -21.59 20.60 13.80
CA ASN A 188 -21.51 19.32 14.51
C ASN A 188 -21.22 18.02 13.74
N SER A 189 -20.18 17.35 14.21
CA SER A 189 -19.83 15.95 13.97
C SER A 189 -21.01 15.00 14.19
N LEU A 190 -21.35 14.23 13.15
CA LEU A 190 -22.24 13.08 13.21
C LEU A 190 -21.40 11.82 13.03
N ASP A 191 -21.19 11.11 14.15
CA ASP A 191 -20.58 9.78 14.18
C ASP A 191 -21.50 8.77 13.48
N PHE A 192 -20.99 8.15 12.42
CA PHE A 192 -21.73 7.24 11.54
C PHE A 192 -21.70 5.76 12.01
N TYR A 193 -21.23 5.48 13.22
CA TYR A 193 -20.96 4.12 13.72
C TYR A 193 -21.94 3.59 14.78
N GLU A 194 -23.20 4.01 14.74
CA GLU A 194 -24.29 3.35 15.49
C GLU A 194 -25.43 2.85 14.57
N SER A 195 -25.10 2.06 13.54
CA SER A 195 -26.11 1.24 12.87
C SER A 195 -25.54 -0.05 12.28
N ILE A 196 -25.06 -0.94 13.16
CA ILE A 196 -25.12 -2.40 12.97
C ILE A 196 -25.49 -3.02 14.32
#